data_AF-A0A7U6KMF6-F1
#
_entry.id   AF-A0A7U6KMF6-F1
#
_cell.length_a   1.000
_cell.length_b   1.000
_cell.length_c   1.000
_cell.angle_alpha   90.00
_cell.angle_beta   90.00
_cell.angle_gamma   90.00
#
_symmetry.space_group_name_H-M   'P 1'
#
loop_
_entity.id
_entity.type
_entity.pdbx_description
1 polymer ?
#
loop_
_entity_poly.entity_id
_entity_poly.type
_entity_poly.pdbx_seq_one_letter_code
_entity_poly.pdbx_strand_id
1 'polypeptide(L)'
;MPDRHHTKTYQELAMLLGQETADQLVTAYRGQELHIPPIKKLTNNHRLVLLLGDDVARRLCHYWGNTTLTLPMQLTKKLSSAMQAL
;
A
#
# COMPACT_ATOMS: atom_id res chain seq x y z
N MET A 1 -6.55 23.54 -5.77
CA MET A 1 -6.27 22.68 -4.60
C MET A 1 -5.97 21.29 -5.17
N PRO A 2 -4.75 20.74 -5.09
CA PRO A 2 -4.51 19.42 -5.65
C PRO A 2 -5.29 18.39 -4.81
N ASP A 3 -6.06 17.58 -5.52
CA ASP A 3 -6.92 16.54 -5.00
C ASP A 3 -6.12 15.60 -4.08
N ARG A 4 -6.42 15.62 -2.77
CA ARG A 4 -5.69 14.83 -1.75
C ARG A 4 -6.19 13.39 -1.66
N HIS A 5 -7.06 12.94 -2.57
CA HIS A 5 -7.56 11.58 -2.63
C HIS A 5 -6.94 10.86 -3.83
N HIS A 6 -5.70 10.42 -3.66
CA HIS A 6 -5.14 9.47 -4.60
C HIS A 6 -5.68 8.08 -4.28
N THR A 7 -6.75 7.68 -4.98
CA THR A 7 -7.11 6.27 -5.11
C THR A 7 -5.94 5.58 -5.81
N LYS A 8 -5.12 4.84 -5.06
CA LYS A 8 -4.00 4.11 -5.61
C LYS A 8 -4.45 2.70 -5.96
N THR A 9 -4.28 2.34 -7.23
CA THR A 9 -4.57 0.99 -7.68
C THR A 9 -3.55 0.02 -7.06
N TYR A 10 -3.96 -1.24 -6.92
CA TYR A 10 -3.07 -2.32 -6.48
C TYR A 10 -1.75 -2.36 -7.27
N GLN A 11 -1.79 -2.04 -8.58
CA GLN A 11 -0.60 -1.98 -9.43
C GLN A 11 0.42 -0.95 -8.95
N GLU A 12 -0.02 0.25 -8.55
CA GLU A 12 0.91 1.28 -8.05
C GLU A 12 1.54 0.88 -6.71
N LEU A 13 0.75 0.26 -5.82
CA LEU A 13 1.26 -0.29 -4.57
C LEU A 13 2.28 -1.41 -4.84
N ALA A 14 1.96 -2.32 -5.76
CA ALA A 14 2.81 -3.44 -6.12
C ALA A 14 4.12 -2.99 -6.80
N MET A 15 4.07 -1.95 -7.63
CA MET A 15 5.28 -1.41 -8.27
C MET A 15 6.21 -0.72 -7.27
N LEU A 16 5.66 -0.01 -6.27
CA LEU A 16 6.47 0.75 -5.32
C LEU A 16 6.93 -0.07 -4.11
N LEU A 17 6.11 -1.01 -3.66
CA LEU A 17 6.33 -1.76 -2.42
C LEU A 17 6.58 -3.25 -2.65
N GLY A 18 6.36 -3.74 -3.87
CA GLY A 18 6.33 -5.17 -4.19
C GLY A 18 4.92 -5.75 -4.11
N GLN A 19 4.68 -6.78 -4.92
CA GLN A 19 3.38 -7.46 -5.01
C GLN A 19 2.95 -8.07 -3.67
N GLU A 20 3.88 -8.69 -2.94
CA GLU A 20 3.58 -9.31 -1.64
C GLU A 20 3.12 -8.27 -0.62
N THR A 21 3.79 -7.13 -0.55
CA THR A 21 3.41 -6.02 0.33
C THR A 21 2.05 -5.44 -0.04
N ALA A 22 1.79 -5.26 -1.34
CA ALA A 22 0.51 -4.78 -1.83
C ALA A 22 -0.64 -5.75 -1.51
N ASP A 23 -0.41 -7.06 -1.64
CA ASP A 23 -1.37 -8.09 -1.24
C ASP A 23 -1.67 -8.02 0.26
N GLN A 24 -0.62 -7.93 1.10
CA GLN A 24 -0.79 -7.78 2.55
C GLN A 24 -1.59 -6.52 2.91
N LEU A 25 -1.34 -5.39 2.25
CA LEU A 25 -2.10 -4.15 2.46
C LEU A 25 -3.57 -4.30 2.07
N VAL A 26 -3.83 -4.79 0.86
CA VAL A 26 -5.21 -4.95 0.38
C VAL A 26 -5.97 -6.00 1.20
N THR A 27 -5.31 -7.08 1.62
CA THR A 27 -5.91 -8.11 2.48
C THR A 27 -6.18 -7.60 3.89
N ALA A 28 -5.30 -6.78 4.46
CA ALA A 28 -5.43 -6.25 5.81
C ALA A 28 -6.48 -5.14 5.94
N TYR A 29 -6.59 -4.29 4.92
CA TYR A 29 -7.45 -3.11 4.95
C TYR A 29 -8.73 -3.27 4.10
N ARG A 30 -8.80 -4.24 3.17
CA ARG A 30 -10.01 -4.64 2.41
C ARG A 30 -10.88 -3.47 1.92
N GLY A 31 -10.29 -2.49 1.25
CA GLY A 31 -11.06 -1.35 0.72
C GLY A 31 -11.18 -0.16 1.67
N GLN A 32 -10.57 -0.22 2.85
CA GLN A 32 -10.55 0.89 3.79
C GLN A 32 -9.57 1.98 3.35
N GLU A 33 -9.89 3.20 3.76
CA GLU A 33 -8.99 4.33 3.66
C GLU A 33 -7.82 4.15 4.63
N LEU A 34 -6.64 4.08 4.06
CA LEU A 34 -5.39 3.94 4.80
C LEU A 34 -4.74 5.32 4.91
N HIS A 35 -4.74 5.86 6.13
CA HIS A 35 -4.02 7.10 6.41
C HIS A 35 -2.52 6.83 6.62
N ILE A 36 -1.67 7.43 5.79
CA ILE A 36 -0.22 7.29 5.90
C ILE A 36 0.32 8.41 6.78
N PRO A 37 0.82 8.09 8.00
CA PRO A 37 1.42 9.11 8.84
C PRO A 37 2.67 9.70 8.17
N PRO A 38 3.02 10.97 8.45
CA PRO A 38 4.31 11.50 8.04
C PRO A 38 5.43 10.68 8.69
N ILE A 39 6.58 10.55 8.01
CA ILE A 39 7.72 9.75 8.49
C ILE A 39 8.16 10.14 9.92
N LYS A 40 8.02 11.42 10.28
CA LYS A 40 8.32 11.95 11.63
C LYS A 40 7.41 11.39 12.74
N LYS A 41 6.24 10.85 12.39
CA LYS A 41 5.27 10.22 13.30
C LYS A 41 5.22 8.70 13.15
N LEU A 42 5.99 8.12 12.23
CA LEU A 42 6.11 6.69 12.08
C LEU A 42 6.92 6.14 13.26
N THR A 43 6.29 5.34 14.10
CA THR A 43 6.94 4.65 15.21
C THR A 43 7.08 3.17 14.90
N ASN A 44 8.08 2.50 15.48
CA ASN A 44 8.27 1.05 15.26
C ASN A 44 7.08 0.20 15.70
N ASN A 45 6.24 0.73 16.60
CA ASN A 45 5.03 0.07 17.08
C ASN A 45 3.77 0.43 16.27
N HIS A 46 3.95 1.14 15.15
CA HIS A 46 2.84 1.53 14.29
C HIS A 46 2.32 0.32 13.51
N ARG A 47 1.01 0.23 13.32
CA ARG A 47 0.36 -0.91 12.64
C ARG A 47 0.94 -1.20 11.26
N LEU A 48 1.34 -0.16 10.51
CA LEU A 48 2.02 -0.29 9.22
C LEU A 48 3.40 -0.96 9.34
N VAL A 49 4.18 -0.60 10.35
CA VAL A 49 5.51 -1.21 10.59
C VAL A 49 5.35 -2.66 11.01
N LEU A 50 4.37 -2.95 11.86
CA LEU A 50 4.07 -4.33 12.27
C LEU A 50 3.57 -5.20 11.11
N LEU A 51 2.89 -4.61 10.12
CA LEU A 51 2.30 -5.34 9.00
C LEU A 51 3.25 -5.50 7.81
N LEU A 52 4.07 -4.47 7.51
CA LEU A 52 4.93 -4.42 6.33
C LEU A 52 6.43 -4.54 6.64
N GLY A 53 6.81 -4.31 7.91
CA GLY A 53 8.20 -4.10 8.31
C GLY A 53 8.61 -2.62 8.31
N ASP A 54 9.63 -2.30 9.09
CA ASP A 54 10.14 -0.92 9.28
C ASP A 54 10.60 -0.29 7.96
N ASP A 55 11.39 -1.00 7.16
CA ASP A 55 11.93 -0.49 5.89
C ASP A 55 10.81 -0.10 4.90
N VAL A 56 9.86 -1.03 4.70
CA VAL A 56 8.75 -0.85 3.79
C VAL A 56 7.80 0.25 4.27
N ALA A 57 7.51 0.29 5.56
CA ALA A 57 6.67 1.34 6.14
C ALA A 57 7.34 2.72 6.06
N ARG A 58 8.66 2.82 6.24
CA ARG A 58 9.41 4.06 6.02
C ARG A 58 9.37 4.50 4.56
N ARG A 59 9.56 3.57 3.62
CA ARG A 59 9.46 3.85 2.19
C ARG A 59 8.06 4.36 1.83
N LEU A 60 7.01 3.69 2.30
CA LEU A 60 5.62 4.11 2.14
C LEU A 60 5.39 5.53 2.69
N CYS A 61 5.85 5.83 3.91
CA CYS A 61 5.73 7.15 4.53
C CYS A 61 6.62 8.22 3.88
N HIS A 62 7.69 7.82 3.20
CA HIS A 62 8.53 8.75 2.43
C HIS A 62 7.83 9.18 1.14
N TYR A 63 7.19 8.25 0.41
CA TYR A 63 6.48 8.56 -0.84
C TYR A 63 5.11 9.19 -0.60
N TRP A 64 4.35 8.70 0.39
CA TRP A 64 2.96 9.09 0.64
C TRP A 64 2.70 9.62 2.04
N GLY A 65 3.75 10.02 2.77
CA GLY A 65 3.60 10.60 4.10
C GLY A 65 2.60 11.75 4.09
N ASN A 66 1.71 11.77 5.07
CA ASN A 66 0.66 12.79 5.21
C ASN A 66 -0.38 12.76 4.08
N THR A 67 -0.58 11.60 3.45
CA THR A 67 -1.61 11.35 2.43
C THR A 67 -2.56 10.24 2.90
N THR A 68 -3.83 10.34 2.52
CA THR A 68 -4.79 9.24 2.69
C THR A 68 -4.84 8.45 1.39
N LEU A 69 -4.52 7.17 1.47
CA LEU A 69 -4.58 6.24 0.34
C LEU A 69 -5.87 5.42 0.44
N THR A 70 -6.72 5.52 -0.56
CA THR A 70 -7.88 4.63 -0.66
C THR A 70 -7.41 3.31 -1.25
N LEU A 71 -7.38 2.25 -0.44
CA LEU A 71 -7.01 0.92 -0.91
C LEU A 71 -8.19 0.30 -1.68
N PRO A 72 -7.95 -0.44 -2.77
CA PRO A 72 -9.02 -1.13 -3.47
C PRO A 72 -9.59 -2.26 -2.61
N MET A 73 -10.91 -2.46 -2.66
CA MET A 73 -11.60 -3.53 -1.91
C MET A 73 -11.32 -4.92 -2.47
N GLN A 74 -11.05 -5.00 -3.77
CA GLN A 74 -10.67 -6.24 -4.43
C GLN A 74 -9.16 -6.28 -4.59
N LEU A 75 -8.56 -7.41 -4.16
CA LEU A 75 -7.32 -7.89 -4.74
C LEU A 75 -7.57 -7.97 -6.24
N THR A 76 -7.12 -6.97 -6.99
CA THR A 76 -7.12 -7.07 -8.44
C THR A 76 -6.03 -8.05 -8.82
N LYS A 77 -6.26 -9.34 -8.53
CA LYS A 77 -5.68 -10.47 -9.25
C LYS A 77 -6.27 -10.47 -10.67
N LYS A 78 -6.10 -9.35 -11.39
CA LYS A 78 -5.76 -9.37 -12.80
C LYS A 78 -4.23 -9.30 -12.90
N LEU A 79 -3.53 -10.13 -12.11
CA LEU A 79 -2.28 -10.67 -12.58
C LEU A 79 -2.69 -11.57 -13.73
N SER A 80 -2.39 -11.13 -14.94
CA SER A 80 -2.43 -11.92 -16.16
C SER A 80 -2.13 -13.39 -15.88
N SER A 81 -3.17 -14.22 -15.87
CA SER A 81 -3.09 -15.68 -16.09
C SER A 81 -2.68 -15.94 -17.54
N ALA A 82 -1.54 -15.39 -17.95
CA ALA A 82 -0.97 -15.55 -19.27
C ALA A 82 0.54 -15.31 -19.22
N MET A 83 1.27 -16.19 -18.53
CA MET A 83 2.49 -16.75 -19.10
C MET A 83 2.91 -18.01 -18.35
N GLN A 84 3.04 -19.09 -19.12
CA GLN A 84 3.72 -20.35 -18.84
C GLN A 84 2.95 -21.42 -18.06
N ALA A 85 1.92 -21.96 -18.73
CA ALA A 85 1.84 -23.40 -18.88
C ALA A 85 2.35 -23.75 -20.29
N LEU A 86 3.19 -24.80 -20.34
CA LEU A 86 3.90 -25.42 -21.47
C LEU A 86 5.19 -24.73 -21.97
#